data_AF-A0A958J7P2-F1
#
_entry.id   AF-A0A958J7P2-F1
#
_cell.length_a   1.000
_cell.length_b   1.000
_cell.length_c   1.000
_cell.angle_alpha   90.00
_cell.angle_beta   90.00
_cell.angle_gamma   90.00
#
_symmetry.space_group_name_H-M   'P 1'
#
loop_
_entity.id
_entity.type
_entity.pdbx_description
1 polymer ?
#
loop_
_entity_poly.entity_id
_entity_poly.type
_entity_poly.pdbx_seq_one_letter_code
_entity_poly.pdbx_strand_id
1 'polypeptide(L)'
;QSPGPDGSSEWNDVHSFARPEEVVMTRLELDIAVDFTAKQIRGVALLHIDNRAGAEKLYLDSRDLAIERVTLDSDSQAAAFTLGEAEPFMGQPLVI
;
A
#
# COMPACT_ATOMS: atom_id res chain seq x y z
N GLN A 1 -33.42 30.04 -6.13
CA GLN A 1 -32.56 28.95 -5.65
C GLN A 1 -31.85 28.40 -6.87
N SER A 2 -30.55 28.68 -7.01
CA SER A 2 -29.74 28.12 -8.09
C SER A 2 -29.19 26.76 -7.64
N PRO A 3 -29.19 25.73 -8.48
CA PRO A 3 -28.53 24.47 -8.13
C PRO A 3 -27.02 24.73 -8.05
N GLY A 4 -26.39 24.33 -6.93
CA GLY A 4 -24.94 24.37 -6.76
C GLY A 4 -24.23 23.34 -7.66
N PRO A 5 -22.92 23.47 -7.88
CA PRO A 5 -22.19 22.57 -8.75
C PRO A 5 -22.13 21.18 -8.10
N ASP A 6 -22.81 20.24 -8.73
CA ASP A 6 -22.54 18.81 -8.63
C ASP A 6 -21.19 18.54 -9.31
N GLY A 7 -20.26 17.96 -8.54
CA GLY A 7 -18.94 17.50 -8.97
C GLY A 7 -18.37 16.51 -7.97
N SER A 8 -18.96 15.31 -7.92
CA SER A 8 -18.36 14.01 -7.54
C SER A 8 -17.15 14.00 -6.56
N SER A 9 -17.47 13.90 -5.26
CA SER A 9 -16.86 12.98 -4.26
C SER A 9 -15.36 12.64 -4.34
N GLU A 10 -14.50 13.43 -3.67
CA GLU A 10 -13.21 12.93 -3.17
C GLU A 10 -13.41 12.39 -1.75
N TRP A 11 -13.90 11.14 -1.64
CA TRP A 11 -13.78 10.40 -0.39
C TRP A 11 -12.31 10.01 -0.24
N ASN A 12 -11.47 10.96 0.18
CA ASN A 12 -10.15 10.61 0.67
C ASN A 12 -10.37 9.76 1.93
N ASP A 13 -9.96 8.49 1.89
CA ASP A 13 -10.12 7.60 3.03
C ASP A 13 -9.16 8.04 4.14
N VAL A 14 -9.70 8.74 5.12
CA VAL A 14 -8.93 9.26 6.27
C VAL A 14 -8.31 8.17 7.13
N HIS A 15 -8.66 6.89 6.88
CA HIS A 15 -8.09 5.73 7.56
C HIS A 15 -7.02 5.00 6.74
N SER A 16 -6.66 5.53 5.56
CA SER A 16 -5.62 5.00 4.69
C SER A 16 -4.53 6.04 4.43
N PHE A 17 -3.29 5.57 4.37
CA PHE A 17 -2.15 6.33 3.87
C PHE A 17 -1.98 6.19 2.35
N ALA A 18 -2.69 5.24 1.72
CA ALA A 18 -2.58 5.00 0.30
C ALA A 18 -3.09 6.20 -0.51
N ARG A 19 -2.50 6.38 -1.70
CA ARG A 19 -2.87 7.45 -2.65
C ARG A 19 -3.44 6.87 -3.93
N PRO A 20 -4.69 6.36 -3.91
CA PRO A 20 -5.31 5.71 -5.06
C PRO A 20 -5.54 6.65 -6.26
N GLU A 21 -5.48 7.96 -6.05
CA GLU A 21 -5.44 8.97 -7.11
C GLU A 21 -4.12 8.95 -7.90
N GLU A 22 -3.02 8.50 -7.29
CA GLU A 22 -1.70 8.40 -7.93
C GLU A 22 -1.46 6.99 -8.51
N VAL A 23 -1.57 5.96 -7.67
CA VAL A 23 -1.24 4.57 -8.01
C VAL A 23 -2.31 3.63 -7.45
N VAL A 24 -2.84 2.75 -8.30
CA VAL A 24 -3.91 1.81 -7.91
C VAL A 24 -3.44 0.36 -7.98
N MET A 25 -3.60 -0.37 -6.88
CA MET A 25 -3.45 -1.83 -6.88
C MET A 25 -4.63 -2.47 -7.62
N THR A 26 -4.33 -3.27 -8.63
CA THR A 26 -5.32 -3.99 -9.45
C THR A 26 -5.41 -5.47 -9.11
N ARG A 27 -4.35 -6.04 -8.53
CA ARG A 27 -4.29 -7.45 -8.11
C ARG A 27 -3.29 -7.62 -6.98
N LEU A 28 -3.62 -8.55 -6.08
CA LEU A 28 -2.76 -9.03 -5.01
C LEU A 28 -2.65 -10.55 -5.12
N GLU A 29 -1.42 -11.05 -5.17
CA GLU A 29 -1.11 -12.47 -5.07
C GLU A 29 -0.33 -12.69 -3.77
N LEU A 30 -0.74 -13.68 -2.98
CA LEU A 30 -0.16 -14.00 -1.69
C LEU A 30 0.41 -15.42 -1.73
N ASP A 31 1.73 -15.53 -1.62
CA ASP A 31 2.41 -16.79 -1.34
C ASP A 31 2.85 -16.77 0.12
N ILE A 32 2.06 -17.41 0.98
CA ILE A 32 2.19 -17.30 2.44
C ILE A 32 2.18 -18.65 3.14
N ALA A 33 2.96 -18.73 4.21
CA ALA A 33 2.98 -19.81 5.18
C ALA A 33 2.47 -19.33 6.54
N VAL A 34 1.67 -20.16 7.21
CA VAL A 34 1.15 -19.90 8.55
C VAL A 34 1.98 -20.67 9.57
N ASP A 35 2.60 -19.94 10.49
CA ASP A 35 3.32 -20.51 11.64
C ASP A 35 2.48 -20.34 12.91
N PHE A 36 1.86 -21.42 13.36
CA PHE A 36 1.05 -21.43 14.58
C PHE A 36 1.86 -21.37 15.86
N THR A 37 3.12 -21.80 15.84
CA THR A 37 4.02 -21.76 17.01
C THR A 37 4.48 -20.33 17.25
N ALA A 38 4.94 -19.64 16.19
CA ALA A 38 5.32 -18.23 16.24
C ALA A 38 4.11 -17.29 16.25
N LYS A 39 2.92 -17.78 15.91
CA LYS A 39 1.69 -16.99 15.68
C LYS A 39 1.88 -15.92 14.61
N GLN A 40 2.49 -16.30 13.49
CA GLN A 40 2.88 -15.39 12.42
C GLN A 40 2.47 -15.92 11.05
N ILE A 41 2.17 -15.00 10.14
CA ILE A 41 2.08 -15.27 8.71
C ILE A 41 3.36 -14.71 8.08
N ARG A 42 4.01 -15.51 7.23
CA ARG A 42 5.25 -15.14 6.54
C ARG A 42 5.12 -15.46 5.06
N GLY A 43 5.69 -14.65 4.20
CA GLY A 43 5.64 -14.89 2.76
C GLY A 43 5.83 -13.65 1.92
N VAL A 44 5.39 -13.73 0.66
CA VAL A 44 5.54 -12.69 -0.35
C VAL A 44 4.16 -12.21 -0.78
N ALA A 45 4.02 -10.89 -0.87
CA ALA A 45 2.89 -10.23 -1.51
C ALA A 45 3.34 -9.64 -2.84
N LEU A 46 2.81 -10.17 -3.95
CA LEU A 46 3.02 -9.61 -5.28
C LEU A 46 1.86 -8.68 -5.63
N LEU A 47 2.18 -7.40 -5.79
CA LEU A 47 1.23 -6.33 -6.09
C LEU A 47 1.30 -5.99 -7.58
N HIS A 48 0.18 -6.06 -8.28
CA HIS A 48 0.07 -5.48 -9.62
C HIS A 48 -0.53 -4.09 -9.49
N ILE A 49 0.18 -3.09 -9.96
CA ILE A 49 -0.21 -1.68 -9.83
C ILE A 49 -0.40 -1.02 -11.18
N ASP A 50 -1.26 0.00 -11.21
CA ASP A 50 -1.48 0.91 -12.32
C ASP A 50 -1.09 2.32 -11.85
N ASN A 51 0.06 2.81 -12.34
CA ASN A 51 0.60 4.13 -12.00
C ASN A 51 0.09 5.18 -12.99
N ARG A 52 -1.04 5.80 -12.65
CA ARG A 52 -1.76 6.71 -13.55
C ARG A 52 -1.16 8.11 -13.56
N ALA A 53 -0.60 8.52 -12.43
CA ALA A 53 0.00 9.84 -12.27
C ALA A 53 1.48 9.89 -12.65
N GLY A 54 2.10 8.74 -12.97
CA GLY A 54 3.56 8.68 -13.15
C GLY A 54 4.30 8.99 -11.84
N ALA A 55 3.71 8.64 -10.70
CA ALA A 55 4.26 8.91 -9.38
C ALA A 55 5.59 8.18 -9.17
N GLU A 56 6.51 8.82 -8.46
CA GLU A 56 7.82 8.25 -8.13
C GLU A 56 7.78 7.33 -6.90
N LYS A 57 6.67 7.37 -6.14
CA LYS A 57 6.51 6.65 -4.88
C LYS A 57 5.20 5.90 -4.84
N LEU A 58 5.20 4.76 -4.17
CA LEU A 58 4.00 4.02 -3.81
C LEU A 58 3.79 4.07 -2.30
N TYR A 59 2.59 4.47 -1.89
CA TYR A 59 2.17 4.51 -0.49
C TYR A 59 1.20 3.35 -0.21
N LEU A 60 1.55 2.51 0.77
CA LEU A 60 0.74 1.37 1.22
C LEU A 60 0.48 1.47 2.71
N ASP A 61 -0.67 0.96 3.14
CA ASP A 61 -0.98 0.78 4.55
C ASP A 61 -0.22 -0.40 5.14
N SER A 62 0.35 -0.21 6.33
CA SER A 62 0.99 -1.30 7.07
C SER A 62 0.77 -1.19 8.57
N ARG A 63 0.67 -2.34 9.24
CA ARG A 63 0.64 -2.44 10.70
C ARG A 63 1.37 -3.70 11.13
N ASP A 64 2.32 -3.53 12.04
CA ASP A 64 3.09 -4.63 12.64
C ASP A 64 3.71 -5.59 11.60
N LEU A 65 4.04 -5.08 10.41
CA LEU A 65 4.71 -5.83 9.35
C LEU A 65 6.22 -5.65 9.46
N ALA A 66 6.93 -6.77 9.49
CA ALA A 66 8.37 -6.81 9.24
C ALA A 66 8.61 -6.98 7.74
N ILE A 67 9.11 -5.94 7.08
CA ILE A 67 9.43 -5.99 5.64
C ILE A 67 10.91 -6.35 5.50
N GLU A 68 11.20 -7.48 4.87
CA GLU A 68 12.57 -7.95 4.67
C GLU A 68 13.21 -7.33 3.42
N ARG A 69 12.44 -7.19 2.33
CA ARG A 69 12.89 -6.62 1.05
C ARG A 69 11.68 -6.23 0.20
N VAL A 70 11.88 -5.25 -0.69
CA VAL A 70 10.96 -4.93 -1.79
C VAL A 70 11.70 -5.05 -3.12
N THR A 71 11.02 -5.53 -4.17
CA THR A 71 11.52 -5.61 -5.55
C THR A 71 10.49 -5.15 -6.55
N LEU A 72 10.98 -4.63 -7.67
CA LEU A 72 10.22 -4.30 -8.87
C LEU A 72 10.36 -5.42 -9.91
N ASP A 73 9.32 -5.59 -10.73
CA ASP A 73 9.28 -6.50 -11.88
C ASP A 73 9.71 -7.94 -11.58
N SER A 74 8.92 -8.61 -10.73
CA SER A 74 9.05 -10.04 -10.38
C SER A 74 10.48 -10.45 -9.97
N ASP A 75 10.98 -9.79 -8.92
CA ASP A 75 12.30 -10.00 -8.27
C ASP A 75 13.54 -9.52 -9.06
N SER A 76 13.36 -8.77 -10.15
CA SER A 76 14.50 -8.37 -10.99
C SER A 76 15.32 -7.21 -10.40
N GLN A 77 14.67 -6.26 -9.70
CA GLN A 77 15.32 -5.05 -9.19
C GLN A 77 14.94 -4.73 -7.75
N ALA A 78 15.91 -4.68 -6.84
CA ALA A 78 15.65 -4.25 -5.47
C ALA A 78 15.19 -2.78 -5.42
N ALA A 79 14.13 -2.52 -4.64
CA ALA A 79 13.65 -1.18 -4.35
C ALA A 79 13.96 -0.80 -2.91
N ALA A 80 14.30 0.47 -2.70
CA ALA A 80 14.34 1.02 -1.36
C ALA A 80 12.90 1.14 -0.83
N PHE A 81 12.75 1.04 0.49
CA PHE A 81 11.48 1.34 1.14
C PHE A 81 11.74 1.93 2.51
N THR A 82 10.76 2.64 3.04
CA THR A 82 10.76 3.16 4.42
C THR A 82 9.40 2.93 5.07
N LEU A 83 9.42 2.59 6.35
CA LEU A 83 8.24 2.65 7.20
C LEU A 83 8.21 4.04 7.84
N GLY A 84 7.12 4.77 7.63
CA GLY A 84 6.94 6.12 8.18
C GLY A 84 6.60 6.10 9.67
N GLU A 85 6.14 7.25 10.17
CA GLU A 85 5.72 7.37 11.57
C GLU A 85 4.44 6.55 11.82
N ALA A 86 4.41 5.85 12.95
CA ALA A 86 3.24 5.11 13.36
C ALA A 86 2.19 6.06 13.96
N GLU A 87 1.03 6.11 13.32
CA GLU A 87 -0.14 6.84 13.78
C GLU A 87 -1.06 5.92 14.61
N PRO A 88 -1.57 6.40 15.75
CA PRO A 88 -2.54 5.66 16.54
C PRO A 88 -3.73 5.20 15.68
N PHE A 89 -4.07 3.92 15.80
CA PHE A 89 -5.21 3.29 15.10
C PHE A 89 -5.13 3.24 13.57
N MET A 90 -4.16 3.88 12.91
CA MET A 90 -3.91 3.75 11.46
C MET A 90 -2.76 2.78 11.14
N GLY A 91 -1.75 2.67 12.01
CA GLY A 91 -0.52 1.93 11.70
C GLY A 91 0.54 2.87 11.15
N GLN A 92 1.35 2.45 10.19
CA GLN A 92 2.38 3.28 9.58
C GLN A 92 2.38 3.12 8.06
N PRO A 93 2.71 4.17 7.28
CA PRO A 93 2.81 4.04 5.84
C PRO A 93 4.07 3.25 5.47
N LEU A 94 3.92 2.31 4.54
CA LEU A 94 5.04 1.75 3.79
C LEU A 94 5.20 2.56 2.51
N VAL A 95 6.35 3.21 2.36
CA VAL A 95 6.71 4.02 1.19
C VAL A 95 7.79 3.29 0.41
N ILE A 96 7.51 2.98 -0.85
CA ILE A 96 8.41 2.32 -1.81
C ILE A 96 8.78 3.34 -2.89
#